data_AF-A0A7S1WUU1-F1
#
_entry.id   AF-A0A7S1WUU1-F1
#
_cell.length_a   1.000
_cell.length_b   1.000
_cell.length_c   1.000
_cell.angle_alpha   90.00
_cell.angle_beta   90.00
_cell.angle_gamma   90.00
#
_symmetry.space_group_name_H-M   'P 1'
#
loop_
_entity.id
_entity.type
_entity.pdbx_description
1 polymer ?
#
loop_
_entity_poly.entity_id
_entity_poly.type
_entity_poly.pdbx_seq_one_letter_code
_entity_poly.pdbx_strand_id
1 'polypeptide(L)'
;AMGQTEVKFQCSEGLDGQPLVVSNPIDDLTPEQFWNMLENYLRNRPVDPNGYDIAYNVRDLDDGGFVTALTAQLSGAITLVLGPVSGTIHAKHYIRREEDMYVFYNYYTDETLSDDALSEIAYLKAELDPFRLEFYMDEKPCRMAGVLIQNSTAAALKKANLEAEVLASQPSPVDEGKQSCLTGPLPGMTNDKLFAIMKKQALDDHGTELPDGSVLNEQEGLIYTTYKTLSKSEDGSMVVVRSFGQDDSLQELEMTWSHRLFGEPPRLEVWGQKVERRDGGAKAMSIIDAIVKGAVEFAASEKS
;
A
#
# COMPACT_ATOMS: atom_id res chain seq x y z
N ALA A 1 23.02 29.82 -1.37
CA ALA A 1 21.60 29.56 -1.66
C ALA A 1 21.56 28.36 -2.57
N MET A 2 20.93 27.25 -2.16
CA MET A 2 20.65 26.18 -3.12
C MET A 2 19.61 26.75 -4.08
N GLY A 3 19.83 26.63 -5.40
CA GLY A 3 18.75 26.85 -6.36
C GLY A 3 17.57 25.92 -6.03
N GLN A 4 16.37 26.22 -6.53
CA GLN A 4 15.29 25.24 -6.45
C GLN A 4 15.69 24.02 -7.30
N THR A 5 16.34 23.03 -6.69
CA THR A 5 16.70 21.78 -7.36
C THR A 5 15.40 21.09 -7.76
N GLU A 6 15.09 21.11 -9.05
CA GLU A 6 13.90 20.48 -9.60
C GLU A 6 14.26 19.07 -10.11
N VAL A 7 13.79 18.05 -9.40
CA VAL A 7 13.92 16.64 -9.80
C VAL A 7 12.59 16.18 -10.37
N LYS A 8 12.60 15.72 -11.62
CA LYS A 8 11.44 15.20 -12.35
C LYS A 8 11.66 13.74 -12.67
N PHE A 9 10.64 12.95 -12.41
CA PHE A 9 10.65 11.53 -12.65
C PHE A 9 9.80 11.17 -13.88
N GLN A 10 10.19 10.09 -14.56
CA GLN A 10 9.42 9.49 -15.64
C GLN A 10 9.52 7.97 -15.55
N CYS A 11 8.46 7.27 -15.94
CA CYS A 11 8.50 5.82 -16.09
C CYS A 11 9.47 5.43 -17.22
N SER A 12 10.18 4.32 -17.02
CA SER A 12 11.13 3.76 -17.98
C SER A 12 11.22 2.23 -17.80
N GLU A 13 12.10 1.61 -18.58
CA GLU A 13 12.41 0.19 -18.47
C GLU A 13 13.90 0.04 -18.17
N GLY A 14 14.23 -0.86 -17.24
CA GLY A 14 15.59 -1.24 -16.93
C GLY A 14 16.23 -2.05 -18.06
N LEU A 15 17.54 -2.30 -17.94
CA LEU A 15 18.28 -3.13 -18.88
C LEU A 15 17.75 -4.58 -18.95
N ASP A 16 17.10 -5.04 -17.88
CA ASP A 16 16.41 -6.32 -17.77
C ASP A 16 14.98 -6.30 -18.34
N GLY A 17 14.55 -5.16 -18.92
CA GLY A 17 13.20 -4.94 -19.44
C GLY A 17 12.14 -4.77 -18.35
N GLN A 18 12.53 -4.65 -17.08
CA GLN A 18 11.58 -4.49 -15.98
C GLN A 18 11.23 -3.01 -15.76
N PRO A 19 10.00 -2.71 -15.31
CA PRO A 19 9.58 -1.33 -15.12
C PRO A 19 10.37 -0.66 -13.99
N LEU A 20 10.75 0.60 -14.21
CA LEU A 20 11.38 1.48 -13.21
C LEU A 20 10.99 2.93 -13.46
N VAL A 21 11.40 3.81 -12.55
CA VAL A 21 11.26 5.26 -12.66
C VAL A 21 12.66 5.87 -12.66
N VAL A 22 12.92 6.81 -13.56
CA VAL A 22 14.22 7.50 -13.65
C VAL A 22 14.04 9.01 -13.61
N SER A 23 14.97 9.71 -12.98
CA SER A 23 14.98 11.17 -12.96
C SER A 23 15.63 11.78 -14.21
N ASN A 24 15.36 13.07 -14.45
CA ASN A 24 16.28 13.92 -15.22
C ASN A 24 17.67 13.99 -14.53
N PRO A 25 18.74 14.36 -15.27
CA PRO A 25 20.02 14.71 -14.65
C PRO A 25 19.86 15.78 -13.57
N ILE A 26 20.60 15.61 -12.47
CA ILE A 26 20.60 16.49 -11.30
C ILE A 26 21.96 17.17 -11.22
N ASP A 27 22.05 18.42 -11.67
CA ASP A 27 23.33 19.15 -11.76
C ASP A 27 23.68 19.92 -10.48
N ASP A 28 22.68 20.25 -9.65
CA ASP A 28 22.83 21.13 -8.48
C ASP A 28 23.18 20.39 -7.18
N LEU A 29 23.24 19.06 -7.20
CA LEU A 29 23.54 18.21 -6.05
C LEU A 29 24.61 17.19 -6.41
N THR A 30 25.51 16.92 -5.48
CA THR A 30 26.30 15.69 -5.53
C THR A 30 25.50 14.52 -4.95
N PRO A 31 25.82 13.26 -5.32
CA PRO A 31 25.23 12.08 -4.69
C PRO A 31 25.35 12.09 -3.15
N GLU A 32 26.51 12.49 -2.62
CA GLU A 32 26.75 12.59 -1.18
C GLU A 32 25.80 13.62 -0.51
N GLN A 33 25.61 14.79 -1.13
CA GLN A 33 24.67 15.80 -0.64
C GLN A 33 23.24 15.27 -0.66
N PHE A 34 22.85 14.57 -1.74
CA PHE A 34 21.54 13.95 -1.84
C PHE A 34 21.30 12.92 -0.74
N TRP A 35 22.23 11.99 -0.53
CA TRP A 35 22.10 10.97 0.52
C TRP A 35 22.01 11.58 1.92
N ASN A 36 22.78 12.63 2.20
CA ASN A 36 22.69 13.36 3.47
C ASN A 36 21.32 14.02 3.67
N MET A 37 20.79 14.64 2.62
CA MET A 37 19.46 15.27 2.66
C MET A 37 18.36 14.23 2.87
N LEU A 38 18.40 13.14 2.11
CA LEU A 38 17.42 12.05 2.22
C LEU A 38 17.44 11.41 3.61
N GLU A 39 18.63 11.08 4.13
CA GLU A 39 18.77 10.53 5.48
C GLU A 39 18.20 11.46 6.53
N ASN A 40 18.57 12.75 6.48
CA ASN A 40 18.11 13.74 7.45
C ASN A 40 16.59 13.88 7.41
N TYR A 41 16.00 13.93 6.21
CA TYR A 41 14.55 13.95 6.05
C TYR A 41 13.89 12.69 6.60
N LEU A 42 14.35 11.50 6.25
CA LEU A 42 13.75 10.25 6.76
C LEU A 42 13.88 10.11 8.28
N ARG A 43 14.90 10.71 8.90
CA ARG A 43 15.06 10.67 10.37
C ARG A 43 14.25 11.73 11.09
N ASN A 44 14.06 12.89 10.47
CA ASN A 44 13.52 14.08 11.12
C ASN A 44 12.26 14.64 10.43
N ARG A 45 11.66 13.86 9.53
CA ARG A 45 10.47 14.26 8.77
C ARG A 45 9.42 14.82 9.74
N PRO A 46 8.95 16.05 9.53
CA PRO A 46 7.88 16.59 10.35
C PRO A 46 6.60 15.79 10.09
N VAL A 47 5.80 15.62 11.15
CA VAL A 47 4.42 15.17 11.01
C VAL A 47 3.69 16.22 10.18
N ASP A 48 3.16 15.84 9.01
CA ASP A 48 2.30 16.72 8.21
C ASP A 48 0.84 16.49 8.59
N PRO A 49 0.24 17.33 9.47
CA PRO A 49 -1.15 17.17 9.86
C PRO A 49 -2.12 17.42 8.68
N ASN A 50 -1.69 18.14 7.63
CA ASN A 50 -2.51 18.32 6.43
C ASN A 50 -2.41 17.10 5.50
N GLY A 51 -1.28 16.39 5.54
CA GLY A 51 -1.04 15.08 4.94
C GLY A 51 -1.60 13.91 5.75
N TYR A 52 -2.28 14.21 6.86
CA TYR A 52 -2.93 13.27 7.77
C TYR A 52 -2.00 12.38 8.60
N ASP A 53 -0.74 12.76 8.71
CA ASP A 53 0.17 12.14 9.67
C ASP A 53 -0.28 12.50 11.09
N ILE A 54 -0.33 11.50 11.98
CA ILE A 54 -0.59 11.67 13.41
C ILE A 54 0.71 11.63 14.20
N ALA A 55 1.58 10.68 13.86
CA ALA A 55 2.84 10.45 14.56
C ALA A 55 3.89 9.89 13.61
N TYR A 56 5.15 10.24 13.88
CA TYR A 56 6.30 9.70 13.18
C TYR A 56 7.39 9.39 14.20
N ASN A 57 7.74 8.11 14.32
CA ASN A 57 8.77 7.66 15.24
C ASN A 57 9.91 6.99 14.48
N VAL A 58 11.14 7.22 14.94
CA VAL A 58 12.34 6.64 14.37
C VAL A 58 13.12 5.92 15.45
N ARG A 59 13.64 4.73 15.14
CA ARG A 59 14.52 3.97 16.02
C ARG A 59 15.67 3.36 15.24
N ASP A 60 16.89 3.54 15.72
CA ASP A 60 18.08 2.94 15.11
C ASP A 60 18.12 1.41 15.27
N LEU A 61 18.76 0.77 14.30
CA LEU A 61 19.11 -0.65 14.31
C LEU A 61 20.62 -0.81 14.52
N ASP A 62 21.03 -1.92 15.12
CA ASP A 62 22.44 -2.20 15.42
C ASP A 62 23.29 -2.43 14.15
N ASP A 63 22.65 -2.70 13.01
CA ASP A 63 23.28 -2.94 11.71
C ASP A 63 23.45 -1.67 10.86
N GLY A 64 23.21 -0.49 11.43
CA GLY A 64 23.34 0.80 10.77
C GLY A 64 22.09 1.25 9.99
N GLY A 65 21.05 0.42 9.93
CA GLY A 65 19.73 0.84 9.45
C GLY A 65 18.93 1.60 10.51
N PHE A 66 17.71 1.99 10.15
CA PHE A 66 16.73 2.50 11.10
C PHE A 66 15.30 2.09 10.73
N VAL A 67 14.42 2.07 11.72
CA VAL A 67 12.99 1.78 11.58
C VAL A 67 12.22 3.08 11.66
N THR A 68 11.25 3.27 10.76
CA THR A 68 10.24 4.31 10.89
C THR A 68 8.89 3.68 11.23
N ALA A 69 8.11 4.37 12.06
CA ALA A 69 6.73 4.04 12.37
C ALA A 69 5.88 5.28 12.10
N LEU A 70 5.20 5.30 10.96
CA LEU A 70 4.32 6.38 10.53
C LEU A 70 2.87 6.03 10.87
N THR A 71 2.31 6.71 11.87
CA THR A 71 0.88 6.66 12.13
C THR A 71 0.17 7.70 11.29
N ALA A 72 -0.74 7.28 10.43
CA ALA A 72 -1.56 8.18 9.63
C ALA A 72 -3.05 7.94 9.88
N GLN A 73 -3.84 8.99 9.79
CA GLN A 73 -5.29 8.93 9.75
C GLN A 73 -5.74 9.09 8.29
N LEU A 74 -6.27 8.04 7.67
CA LEU A 74 -6.92 8.24 6.38
C LEU A 74 -8.05 9.26 6.55
N SER A 75 -8.17 10.13 5.55
CA SER A 75 -9.01 11.32 5.55
C SER A 75 -9.56 11.57 4.13
N GLY A 76 -10.48 12.52 3.98
CA GLY A 76 -11.11 12.85 2.70
C GLY A 76 -12.22 11.88 2.30
N ALA A 77 -12.50 11.78 0.99
CA ALA A 77 -13.62 10.99 0.47
C ALA A 77 -13.59 9.51 0.90
N ILE A 78 -12.40 8.95 1.14
CA ILE A 78 -12.22 7.58 1.64
C ILE A 78 -12.83 7.38 3.05
N THR A 79 -12.83 8.43 3.90
CA THR A 79 -13.45 8.38 5.23
C THR A 79 -14.95 8.57 5.21
N LEU A 80 -15.53 9.12 4.15
CA LEU A 80 -16.98 9.20 3.99
C LEU A 80 -17.60 7.79 3.91
N VAL A 81 -16.82 6.83 3.40
CA VAL A 81 -17.24 5.43 3.28
C VAL A 81 -16.73 4.59 4.45
N LEU A 82 -15.48 4.79 4.89
CA LEU A 82 -14.81 3.92 5.86
C LEU A 82 -14.83 4.43 7.31
N GLY A 83 -15.27 5.67 7.55
CA GLY A 83 -15.03 6.37 8.81
C GLY A 83 -13.56 6.78 8.98
N PRO A 84 -13.20 7.46 10.09
CA PRO A 84 -11.82 7.77 10.39
C PRO A 84 -11.05 6.46 10.63
N VAL A 85 -10.06 6.19 9.79
CA VAL A 85 -9.21 4.99 9.89
C VAL A 85 -7.81 5.44 10.24
N SER A 86 -7.29 5.01 11.38
CA SER A 86 -5.89 5.19 11.74
C SER A 86 -5.13 3.88 11.67
N GLY A 87 -3.89 3.94 11.20
CA GLY A 87 -2.97 2.80 11.22
C GLY A 87 -1.53 3.28 11.29
N THR A 88 -0.67 2.43 11.83
CA THR A 88 0.79 2.64 11.82
C THR A 88 1.41 1.75 10.77
N ILE A 89 2.22 2.36 9.90
CA ILE A 89 3.04 1.64 8.92
C ILE A 89 4.48 1.59 9.45
N HIS A 90 5.07 0.40 9.42
CA HIS A 90 6.42 0.13 9.88
C HIS A 90 7.33 -0.18 8.70
N ALA A 91 8.51 0.45 8.67
CA ALA A 91 9.48 0.21 7.60
C ALA A 91 10.92 0.24 8.11
N LYS A 92 11.79 -0.58 7.50
CA LYS A 92 13.25 -0.50 7.67
C LYS A 92 13.89 0.29 6.53
N HIS A 93 14.88 1.08 6.86
CA HIS A 93 15.60 1.96 5.95
C HIS A 93 17.09 1.69 6.05
N TYR A 94 17.75 1.56 4.89
CA TYR A 94 19.20 1.43 4.78
C TYR A 94 19.71 2.37 3.70
N ILE A 95 20.63 3.26 4.05
CA ILE A 95 21.32 4.14 3.10
C ILE A 95 22.73 3.61 2.94
N ARG A 96 22.93 2.82 1.87
CA ARG A 96 24.18 2.13 1.54
C ARG A 96 25.02 3.03 0.64
N ARG A 97 25.73 3.97 1.25
CA ARG A 97 26.51 5.00 0.55
C ARG A 97 27.59 4.42 -0.37
N GLU A 98 28.19 3.29 0.00
CA GLU A 98 29.19 2.60 -0.82
C GLU A 98 28.59 1.96 -2.09
N GLU A 99 27.29 1.65 -2.06
CA GLU A 99 26.53 1.08 -3.18
C GLU A 99 25.73 2.16 -3.93
N ASP A 100 25.83 3.43 -3.52
CA ASP A 100 25.01 4.53 -4.04
C ASP A 100 23.51 4.17 -4.07
N MET A 101 23.03 3.57 -2.99
CA MET A 101 21.69 3.00 -2.93
C MET A 101 21.00 3.23 -1.58
N TYR A 102 19.73 3.59 -1.64
CA TYR A 102 18.79 3.53 -0.53
C TYR A 102 17.84 2.35 -0.73
N VAL A 103 17.65 1.55 0.33
CA VAL A 103 16.73 0.41 0.35
C VAL A 103 15.72 0.59 1.48
N PHE A 104 14.46 0.39 1.14
CA PHE A 104 13.29 0.52 2.01
C PHE A 104 12.55 -0.80 2.06
N TYR A 105 12.27 -1.32 3.24
CA TYR A 105 11.51 -2.55 3.45
C TYR A 105 10.21 -2.22 4.18
N ASN A 106 9.05 -2.47 3.56
CA ASN A 106 7.75 -2.14 4.12
C ASN A 106 7.08 -3.37 4.75
N TYR A 107 6.86 -3.31 6.06
CA TYR A 107 6.23 -4.37 6.85
C TYR A 107 4.75 -4.07 7.19
N TYR A 108 4.18 -3.05 6.56
CA TYR A 108 2.80 -2.64 6.77
C TYR A 108 2.52 -2.39 8.26
N THR A 109 1.48 -2.98 8.84
CA THR A 109 1.10 -2.80 10.23
C THR A 109 1.80 -3.75 11.21
N ASP A 110 2.83 -4.49 10.77
CA ASP A 110 3.56 -5.41 11.63
C ASP A 110 4.74 -4.72 12.32
N GLU A 111 4.58 -4.41 13.61
CA GLU A 111 5.63 -3.80 14.43
C GLU A 111 6.81 -4.76 14.67
N THR A 112 6.60 -6.08 14.54
CA THR A 112 7.66 -7.08 14.76
C THR A 112 8.66 -7.14 13.61
N LEU A 113 8.32 -6.57 12.45
CA LEU A 113 9.10 -6.56 11.23
C LEU A 113 9.44 -7.99 10.75
N SER A 114 8.47 -8.90 10.90
CA SER A 114 8.58 -10.29 10.47
C SER A 114 8.71 -10.40 8.96
N ASP A 115 9.53 -11.33 8.47
CA ASP A 115 9.68 -11.58 7.04
C ASP A 115 8.36 -12.02 6.39
N ASP A 116 7.46 -12.66 7.15
CA ASP A 116 6.11 -13.02 6.69
C ASP A 116 5.20 -11.80 6.43
N ALA A 117 5.53 -10.66 7.04
CA ALA A 117 4.81 -9.40 6.88
C ALA A 117 5.46 -8.46 5.86
N LEU A 118 6.64 -8.80 5.33
CA LEU A 118 7.31 -8.00 4.31
C LEU A 118 6.45 -7.96 3.05
N SER A 119 6.00 -6.77 2.70
CA SER A 119 5.02 -6.55 1.63
C SER A 119 5.63 -5.92 0.37
N GLU A 120 6.76 -5.23 0.54
CA GLU A 120 7.41 -4.45 -0.50
C GLU A 120 8.86 -4.16 -0.11
N ILE A 121 9.74 -4.14 -1.11
CA ILE A 121 11.08 -3.59 -1.01
C ILE A 121 11.23 -2.52 -2.09
N ALA A 122 11.52 -1.27 -1.71
CA ALA A 122 11.82 -0.21 -2.66
C ALA A 122 13.31 0.05 -2.73
N TYR A 123 13.80 0.30 -3.94
CA TYR A 123 15.19 0.58 -4.25
C TYR A 123 15.28 1.95 -4.90
N LEU A 124 16.18 2.78 -4.40
CA LEU A 124 16.54 4.06 -4.98
C LEU A 124 18.06 4.07 -5.20
N LYS A 125 18.50 4.13 -6.45
CA LYS A 125 19.92 4.12 -6.81
C LYS A 125 20.31 5.46 -7.41
N ALA A 126 21.55 5.89 -7.15
CA ALA A 126 22.16 7.00 -7.84
C ALA A 126 23.02 6.50 -9.00
N GLU A 127 22.65 6.88 -10.22
CA GLU A 127 23.52 6.78 -11.39
C GLU A 127 24.47 7.97 -11.35
N LEU A 128 25.78 7.79 -11.58
CA LEU A 128 26.78 8.82 -11.30
C LEU A 128 27.19 9.67 -12.52
N ASP A 129 26.95 9.20 -13.75
CA ASP A 129 27.39 9.87 -14.98
C ASP A 129 26.32 9.80 -16.10
N PRO A 130 25.44 10.82 -16.22
CA PRO A 130 25.28 11.95 -15.31
C PRO A 130 24.56 11.55 -14.01
N PHE A 131 24.64 12.39 -12.97
CA PHE A 131 23.92 12.14 -11.72
C PHE A 131 22.40 12.04 -11.95
N ARG A 132 21.81 10.86 -11.73
CA ARG A 132 20.36 10.60 -11.81
C ARG A 132 19.94 9.68 -10.69
N LEU A 133 18.63 9.59 -10.48
CA LEU A 133 18.02 8.66 -9.56
C LEU A 133 17.20 7.63 -10.34
N GLU A 134 17.43 6.36 -10.05
CA GLU A 134 16.62 5.22 -10.51
C GLU A 134 15.83 4.67 -9.32
N PHE A 135 14.53 4.43 -9.50
CA PHE A 135 13.65 3.92 -8.47
C PHE A 135 12.75 2.80 -8.99
N TYR A 136 12.60 1.74 -8.19
CA TYR A 136 11.59 0.70 -8.43
C TYR A 136 11.22 0.03 -7.12
N MET A 137 10.10 -0.71 -7.12
CA MET A 137 9.61 -1.44 -5.96
C MET A 137 9.36 -2.89 -6.34
N ASP A 138 9.88 -3.82 -5.56
CA ASP A 138 9.54 -5.23 -5.65
C ASP A 138 8.46 -5.53 -4.61
N GLU A 139 7.24 -5.78 -5.07
CA GLU A 139 6.15 -6.26 -4.22
C GLU A 139 6.41 -7.71 -3.84
N LYS A 140 6.18 -8.02 -2.57
CA LYS A 140 6.38 -9.36 -2.02
C LYS A 140 5.04 -10.02 -1.72
N PRO A 141 4.91 -11.34 -1.96
CA PRO A 141 3.73 -12.08 -1.56
C PRO A 141 3.54 -11.99 -0.04
N CYS A 142 2.50 -11.30 0.38
CA CYS A 142 2.15 -11.20 1.80
C CYS A 142 0.65 -11.35 1.98
N ARG A 143 0.26 -12.01 3.09
CA ARG A 143 -1.13 -12.05 3.52
C ARG A 143 -1.38 -10.90 4.47
N MET A 144 -2.27 -10.00 4.08
CA MET A 144 -2.67 -8.86 4.87
C MET A 144 -3.90 -9.21 5.70
N ALA A 145 -3.88 -8.81 6.97
CA ALA A 145 -4.97 -9.04 7.93
C ALA A 145 -5.07 -7.95 9.00
N GLY A 146 -4.34 -6.83 8.84
CA GLY A 146 -4.20 -5.80 9.86
C GLY A 146 -5.40 -4.86 9.99
N VAL A 147 -5.23 -3.81 10.81
CA VAL A 147 -6.26 -2.84 11.18
C VAL A 147 -6.94 -2.16 9.98
N LEU A 148 -6.23 -1.99 8.85
CA LEU A 148 -6.82 -1.43 7.63
C LEU A 148 -7.93 -2.33 7.08
N ILE A 149 -7.72 -3.66 7.07
CA ILE A 149 -8.71 -4.63 6.61
C ILE A 149 -9.86 -4.75 7.61
N GLN A 150 -9.55 -4.70 8.90
CA GLN A 150 -10.57 -4.70 9.95
C GLN A 150 -11.52 -3.52 9.77
N ASN A 151 -10.98 -2.33 9.57
CA ASN A 151 -11.78 -1.12 9.43
C ASN A 151 -12.57 -1.11 8.12
N SER A 152 -11.99 -1.53 6.99
CA SER A 152 -12.72 -1.64 5.73
C SER A 152 -13.87 -2.65 5.81
N THR A 153 -13.63 -3.78 6.45
CA THR A 153 -14.66 -4.81 6.71
C THR A 153 -15.77 -4.27 7.61
N ALA A 154 -15.43 -3.61 8.72
CA ALA A 154 -16.41 -3.03 9.63
C ALA A 154 -17.29 -1.98 8.94
N ALA A 155 -16.70 -1.13 8.10
CA ALA A 155 -17.43 -0.15 7.31
C ALA A 155 -18.38 -0.81 6.29
N ALA A 156 -17.93 -1.85 5.59
CA ALA A 156 -18.75 -2.58 4.63
C ALA A 156 -19.95 -3.27 5.28
N LEU A 157 -19.75 -3.89 6.46
CA LEU A 157 -20.83 -4.49 7.26
C LEU A 157 -21.83 -3.42 7.72
N LYS A 158 -21.35 -2.28 8.21
CA LYS A 158 -22.20 -1.16 8.62
C LYS A 158 -23.04 -0.62 7.44
N LYS A 159 -22.44 -0.41 6.25
CA LYS A 159 -23.17 -0.01 5.02
C LYS A 159 -24.25 -1.03 4.62
N ALA A 160 -24.06 -2.30 4.99
CA ALA A 160 -25.02 -3.39 4.77
C ALA A 160 -26.06 -3.56 5.89
N ASN A 161 -26.06 -2.69 6.92
CA ASN A 161 -26.87 -2.84 8.14
C ASN A 161 -26.64 -4.19 8.86
N LEU A 162 -25.39 -4.66 8.87
CA LEU A 162 -24.95 -5.83 9.61
C LEU A 162 -24.13 -5.38 10.81
N GLU A 163 -24.52 -5.85 12.00
CA GLU A 163 -23.80 -5.58 13.24
C GLU A 163 -22.94 -6.79 13.62
N ALA A 164 -21.63 -6.64 13.54
CA ALA A 164 -20.67 -7.61 14.06
C ALA A 164 -19.39 -6.89 14.49
N GLU A 165 -18.78 -7.38 15.57
CA GLU A 165 -17.40 -7.03 15.89
C GLU A 165 -16.48 -7.54 14.77
N VAL A 166 -15.42 -6.79 14.45
CA VAL A 166 -14.38 -7.21 13.51
C VAL A 166 -13.04 -7.14 14.24
N LEU A 167 -12.25 -8.20 14.18
CA LEU A 167 -10.97 -8.32 14.85
C LEU A 167 -9.86 -8.45 13.81
N ALA A 168 -8.81 -7.63 13.91
CA ALA A 168 -7.63 -7.72 13.05
C ALA A 168 -6.70 -8.88 13.45
N SER A 169 -5.91 -9.36 12.49
CA SER A 169 -4.75 -10.25 12.67
C SER A 169 -5.02 -11.50 13.52
N GLN A 170 -6.22 -12.08 13.42
CA GLN A 170 -6.57 -13.32 14.10
C GLN A 170 -6.03 -14.52 13.33
N PRO A 171 -5.70 -15.65 13.99
CA PRO A 171 -5.36 -16.88 13.30
C PRO A 171 -6.48 -17.30 12.34
N SER A 172 -6.12 -17.63 11.10
CA SER A 172 -7.08 -18.08 10.10
C SER A 172 -7.67 -19.43 10.52
N PRO A 173 -9.01 -19.59 10.49
CA PRO A 173 -9.68 -20.85 10.78
C PRO A 173 -9.49 -21.90 9.66
N VAL A 174 -8.98 -21.51 8.49
CA VAL A 174 -8.94 -22.37 7.30
C VAL A 174 -7.54 -22.51 6.70
N ASP A 175 -6.61 -21.62 7.06
CA ASP A 175 -5.22 -21.63 6.59
C ASP A 175 -4.26 -21.61 7.79
N GLU A 176 -3.72 -22.76 8.15
CA GLU A 176 -2.82 -22.90 9.30
C GLU A 176 -1.60 -21.97 9.19
N GLY A 177 -1.27 -21.30 10.30
CA GLY A 177 -0.14 -20.36 10.38
C GLY A 177 -0.37 -19.01 9.70
N LYS A 178 -1.55 -18.77 9.11
CA LYS A 178 -1.90 -17.49 8.47
C LYS A 178 -2.81 -16.64 9.36
N GLN A 179 -2.83 -15.33 9.10
CA GLN A 179 -3.68 -14.37 9.79
C GLN A 179 -4.79 -13.83 8.89
N SER A 180 -5.93 -13.49 9.48
CA SER A 180 -7.09 -12.90 8.81
C SER A 180 -7.80 -11.90 9.72
N CYS A 181 -8.60 -11.02 9.13
CA CYS A 181 -9.65 -10.33 9.88
C CYS A 181 -10.83 -11.27 10.07
N LEU A 182 -11.35 -11.37 11.31
CA LEU A 182 -12.49 -12.22 11.62
C LEU A 182 -13.62 -11.40 12.22
N THR A 183 -14.86 -11.72 11.84
CA THR A 183 -16.04 -11.12 12.44
C THR A 183 -16.62 -11.94 13.58
N GLY A 184 -17.44 -11.29 14.40
CA GLY A 184 -18.47 -11.96 15.19
C GLY A 184 -19.49 -12.70 14.31
N PRO A 185 -20.41 -13.46 14.94
CA PRO A 185 -21.50 -14.13 14.24
C PRO A 185 -22.36 -13.23 13.34
N LEU A 186 -22.75 -13.75 12.18
CA LEU A 186 -23.64 -13.14 11.19
C LEU A 186 -24.80 -14.13 10.89
N PRO A 187 -25.82 -14.22 11.77
CA PRO A 187 -26.87 -15.21 11.65
C PRO A 187 -27.61 -15.15 10.30
N GLY A 188 -27.76 -16.31 9.65
CA GLY A 188 -28.45 -16.43 8.37
C GLY A 188 -27.68 -15.86 7.18
N MET A 189 -26.43 -15.43 7.35
CA MET A 189 -25.56 -15.03 6.26
C MET A 189 -25.10 -16.25 5.45
N THR A 190 -25.05 -16.10 4.13
CA THR A 190 -24.53 -17.11 3.18
C THR A 190 -23.62 -16.41 2.18
N ASN A 191 -22.78 -17.16 1.47
CA ASN A 191 -21.89 -16.55 0.46
C ASN A 191 -22.69 -15.87 -0.65
N ASP A 192 -23.86 -16.39 -1.02
CA ASP A 192 -24.74 -15.75 -1.99
C ASP A 192 -25.31 -14.42 -1.47
N LYS A 193 -25.71 -14.35 -0.19
CA LYS A 193 -26.16 -13.09 0.42
C LYS A 193 -25.02 -12.08 0.53
N LEU A 194 -23.83 -12.53 0.94
CA LEU A 194 -22.63 -11.71 1.01
C LEU A 194 -22.27 -11.15 -0.37
N PHE A 195 -22.24 -12.00 -1.40
CA PHE A 195 -21.99 -11.59 -2.77
C PHE A 195 -23.03 -10.57 -3.25
N ALA A 196 -24.32 -10.81 -3.01
CA ALA A 196 -25.38 -9.88 -3.40
C ALA A 196 -25.22 -8.50 -2.72
N ILE A 197 -24.83 -8.47 -1.44
CA ILE A 197 -24.56 -7.24 -0.69
C ILE A 197 -23.37 -6.49 -1.31
N MET A 198 -22.23 -7.17 -1.48
CA MET A 198 -21.02 -6.57 -2.03
C MET A 198 -21.21 -6.12 -3.49
N LYS A 199 -21.93 -6.92 -4.29
CA LYS A 199 -22.30 -6.59 -5.67
C LYS A 199 -23.13 -5.32 -5.72
N LYS A 200 -24.17 -5.21 -4.89
CA LYS A 200 -24.98 -4.00 -4.80
C LYS A 200 -24.12 -2.79 -4.43
N GLN A 201 -23.25 -2.91 -3.42
CA GLN A 201 -22.36 -1.82 -3.03
C GLN A 201 -21.43 -1.41 -4.18
N ALA A 202 -20.84 -2.37 -4.90
CA ALA A 202 -19.97 -2.09 -6.04
C ALA A 202 -20.71 -1.38 -7.17
N LEU A 203 -21.97 -1.76 -7.45
CA LEU A 203 -22.81 -1.11 -8.46
C LEU A 203 -23.25 0.31 -8.01
N ASP A 204 -23.59 0.49 -6.73
CA ASP A 204 -23.88 1.79 -6.14
C ASP A 204 -22.66 2.73 -6.23
N ASP A 205 -21.45 2.17 -6.15
CA ASP A 205 -20.16 2.85 -6.28
C ASP A 205 -19.64 2.82 -7.74
N HIS A 206 -20.53 2.97 -8.72
CA HIS A 206 -20.26 3.08 -10.17
C HIS A 206 -19.66 1.85 -10.87
N GLY A 207 -19.81 0.66 -10.28
CA GLY A 207 -19.40 -0.58 -10.93
C GLY A 207 -20.27 -0.95 -12.14
N THR A 208 -19.66 -1.69 -13.08
CA THR A 208 -20.30 -2.25 -14.27
C THR A 208 -20.42 -3.77 -14.14
N GLU A 209 -21.64 -4.30 -14.28
CA GLU A 209 -21.86 -5.75 -14.31
C GLU A 209 -21.40 -6.35 -15.63
N LEU A 210 -20.62 -7.43 -15.56
CA LEU A 210 -20.08 -8.16 -16.70
C LEU A 210 -21.00 -9.35 -17.09
N PRO A 211 -20.87 -9.92 -18.31
CA PRO A 211 -21.75 -11.00 -18.79
C PRO A 211 -21.72 -12.28 -17.93
N ASP A 212 -20.64 -12.53 -17.22
CA ASP A 212 -20.48 -13.67 -16.30
C ASP A 212 -21.08 -13.41 -14.90
N GLY A 213 -21.67 -12.23 -14.69
CA GLY A 213 -22.30 -11.80 -13.44
C GLY A 213 -21.33 -11.21 -12.42
N SER A 214 -20.03 -11.14 -12.72
CA SER A 214 -19.05 -10.37 -11.95
C SER A 214 -19.26 -8.86 -12.12
N VAL A 215 -18.57 -8.06 -11.32
CA VAL A 215 -18.63 -6.58 -11.40
C VAL A 215 -17.23 -6.04 -11.59
N LEU A 216 -17.03 -5.23 -12.63
CA LEU A 216 -15.85 -4.37 -12.80
C LEU A 216 -16.11 -3.04 -12.07
N ASN A 217 -15.18 -2.62 -11.21
CA ASN A 217 -15.22 -1.33 -10.56
C ASN A 217 -14.00 -0.52 -11.01
N GLU A 218 -14.26 0.61 -11.64
CA GLU A 218 -13.27 1.59 -12.07
C GLU A 218 -13.29 2.73 -11.06
N GLN A 219 -12.21 2.87 -10.29
CA GLN A 219 -12.14 3.84 -9.22
C GLN A 219 -11.12 4.91 -9.57
N GLU A 220 -11.60 6.11 -9.94
CA GLU A 220 -10.76 7.30 -10.11
C GLU A 220 -10.19 7.73 -8.75
N GLY A 221 -8.88 7.58 -8.60
CA GLY A 221 -8.13 8.15 -7.49
C GLY A 221 -7.68 9.58 -7.80
N LEU A 222 -7.06 10.24 -6.82
CA LEU A 222 -6.49 11.58 -6.99
C LEU A 222 -5.37 11.61 -8.04
N ILE A 223 -4.62 10.52 -8.15
CA ILE A 223 -3.39 10.44 -8.96
C ILE A 223 -3.59 9.52 -10.17
N TYR A 224 -4.38 8.46 -10.01
CA TYR A 224 -4.60 7.46 -11.05
C TYR A 224 -5.91 6.71 -10.84
N THR A 225 -6.44 6.16 -11.93
CA THR A 225 -7.57 5.22 -11.91
C THR A 225 -7.08 3.82 -11.53
N THR A 226 -7.90 3.10 -10.76
CA THR A 226 -7.65 1.69 -10.43
C THR A 226 -8.78 0.77 -10.88
N TYR A 227 -8.43 -0.46 -11.24
CA TYR A 227 -9.35 -1.46 -11.77
C TYR A 227 -9.48 -2.65 -10.83
N LYS A 228 -10.72 -3.02 -10.50
CA LYS A 228 -11.03 -4.15 -9.62
C LYS A 228 -12.17 -4.99 -10.17
N THR A 229 -12.12 -6.31 -9.98
CA THR A 229 -13.25 -7.20 -10.29
C THR A 229 -13.77 -7.89 -9.04
N LEU A 230 -15.08 -7.96 -8.87
CA LEU A 230 -15.79 -8.66 -7.81
C LEU A 230 -16.50 -9.89 -8.39
N SER A 231 -16.21 -11.07 -7.87
CA SER A 231 -16.77 -12.35 -8.34
C SER A 231 -16.96 -13.34 -7.18
N LYS A 232 -17.64 -14.46 -7.44
CA LYS A 232 -17.57 -15.65 -6.57
C LYS A 232 -16.41 -16.54 -7.03
N SER A 233 -15.80 -17.27 -6.11
CA SER A 233 -14.92 -18.39 -6.49
C SER A 233 -15.69 -19.43 -7.32
N GLU A 234 -14.98 -20.24 -8.11
CA GLU A 234 -15.60 -21.25 -8.98
C GLU A 234 -16.48 -22.24 -8.21
N ASP A 235 -16.08 -22.59 -7.00
CA ASP A 235 -16.83 -23.48 -6.09
C ASP A 235 -17.90 -22.76 -5.25
N GLY A 236 -18.01 -21.43 -5.37
CA GLY A 236 -18.90 -20.58 -4.58
C GLY A 236 -18.56 -20.49 -3.09
N SER A 237 -17.40 -20.99 -2.66
CA SER A 237 -16.98 -20.98 -1.26
C SER A 237 -16.51 -19.60 -0.76
N MET A 238 -16.22 -18.67 -1.68
CA MET A 238 -15.74 -17.33 -1.36
C MET A 238 -16.31 -16.25 -2.28
N VAL A 239 -16.31 -15.02 -1.78
CA VAL A 239 -16.41 -13.81 -2.59
C VAL A 239 -15.01 -13.21 -2.74
N VAL A 240 -14.62 -12.95 -3.98
CA VAL A 240 -13.25 -12.57 -4.35
C VAL A 240 -13.27 -11.20 -5.03
N VAL A 241 -12.41 -10.29 -4.55
CA VAL A 241 -12.11 -9.04 -5.24
C VAL A 241 -10.67 -9.09 -5.75
N ARG A 242 -10.47 -8.97 -7.06
CA ARG A 242 -9.14 -8.87 -7.66
C ARG A 242 -8.84 -7.41 -7.99
N SER A 243 -7.68 -6.92 -7.59
CA SER A 243 -7.16 -5.59 -7.91
C SER A 243 -6.09 -5.72 -8.96
N PHE A 244 -6.18 -4.92 -10.02
CA PHE A 244 -5.23 -4.89 -11.13
C PHE A 244 -4.41 -3.59 -11.14
N GLY A 245 -4.47 -2.82 -10.05
CA GLY A 245 -3.84 -1.51 -9.99
C GLY A 245 -4.34 -0.62 -11.13
N GLN A 246 -3.41 -0.11 -11.94
CA GLN A 246 -3.69 0.76 -13.09
C GLN A 246 -3.89 0.00 -14.42
N ASP A 247 -3.82 -1.34 -14.40
CA ASP A 247 -3.95 -2.15 -15.61
C ASP A 247 -5.42 -2.30 -16.03
N ASP A 248 -5.82 -1.53 -17.03
CA ASP A 248 -7.16 -1.55 -17.62
C ASP A 248 -7.44 -2.80 -18.46
N SER A 249 -6.39 -3.57 -18.82
CA SER A 249 -6.51 -4.83 -19.55
C SER A 249 -6.86 -6.01 -18.63
N LEU A 250 -6.78 -5.82 -17.32
CA LEU A 250 -7.09 -6.80 -16.27
C LEU A 250 -6.25 -8.09 -16.37
N GLN A 251 -4.99 -7.97 -16.82
CA GLN A 251 -4.06 -9.10 -16.98
C GLN A 251 -3.05 -9.17 -15.83
N GLU A 252 -2.63 -8.03 -15.30
CA GLU A 252 -1.63 -7.92 -14.25
C GLU A 252 -2.31 -7.80 -12.89
N LEU A 253 -2.58 -8.96 -12.27
CA LEU A 253 -3.09 -9.01 -10.91
C LEU A 253 -2.07 -8.38 -9.95
N GLU A 254 -2.53 -7.46 -9.09
CA GLU A 254 -1.74 -6.85 -8.01
C GLU A 254 -2.05 -7.53 -6.66
N MET A 255 -3.35 -7.73 -6.40
CA MET A 255 -3.82 -8.20 -5.11
C MET A 255 -5.16 -8.92 -5.23
N THR A 256 -5.38 -9.90 -4.37
CA THR A 256 -6.70 -10.53 -4.17
C THR A 256 -7.20 -10.31 -2.75
N TRP A 257 -8.43 -9.81 -2.61
CA TRP A 257 -9.16 -9.79 -1.35
C TRP A 257 -10.15 -10.95 -1.32
N SER A 258 -10.06 -11.77 -0.29
CA SER A 258 -10.93 -12.95 -0.14
C SER A 258 -11.84 -12.78 1.05
N HIS A 259 -13.11 -13.15 0.85
CA HIS A 259 -14.17 -13.08 1.84
C HIS A 259 -14.81 -14.45 1.94
N ARG A 260 -14.66 -15.11 3.09
CA ARG A 260 -15.12 -16.48 3.30
C ARG A 260 -15.99 -16.56 4.54
N LEU A 261 -17.16 -17.19 4.42
CA LEU A 261 -17.95 -17.55 5.60
C LEU A 261 -17.51 -18.90 6.16
N PHE A 262 -17.51 -19.03 7.49
CA PHE A 262 -17.19 -20.27 8.19
C PHE A 262 -17.97 -20.43 9.50
N GLY A 263 -18.09 -21.67 9.97
CA GLY A 263 -18.68 -22.01 11.27
C GLY A 263 -20.20 -21.87 11.35
N GLU A 264 -20.75 -22.21 12.52
CA GLU A 264 -22.16 -22.01 12.86
C GLU A 264 -22.30 -21.42 14.28
N PRO A 265 -22.90 -20.21 14.45
CA PRO A 265 -23.41 -19.32 13.41
C PRO A 265 -22.30 -18.82 12.45
N PRO A 266 -22.63 -18.46 11.19
CA PRO A 266 -21.63 -18.05 10.20
C PRO A 266 -20.83 -16.85 10.67
N ARG A 267 -19.52 -16.85 10.42
CA ARG A 267 -18.61 -15.73 10.65
C ARG A 267 -17.89 -15.41 9.36
N LEU A 268 -17.55 -14.15 9.15
CA LEU A 268 -16.81 -13.72 7.98
C LEU A 268 -15.31 -13.67 8.31
N GLU A 269 -14.52 -14.31 7.47
CA GLU A 269 -13.07 -14.19 7.38
C GLU A 269 -12.72 -13.32 6.17
N VAL A 270 -11.84 -12.33 6.37
CA VAL A 270 -11.36 -11.42 5.31
C VAL A 270 -9.84 -11.32 5.34
N TRP A 271 -9.20 -11.42 4.18
CA TRP A 271 -7.77 -11.15 4.03
C TRP A 271 -7.44 -10.60 2.65
N GLY A 272 -6.34 -9.86 2.56
CA GLY A 272 -5.70 -9.47 1.31
C GLY A 272 -4.51 -10.37 1.01
N GLN A 273 -4.24 -10.64 -0.26
CA GLN A 273 -3.09 -11.40 -0.72
C GLN A 273 -2.41 -10.63 -1.85
N LYS A 274 -1.21 -10.12 -1.59
CA LYS A 274 -0.36 -9.54 -2.64
C LYS A 274 0.26 -10.64 -3.49
N VAL A 275 0.51 -10.35 -4.75
CA VAL A 275 1.36 -11.18 -5.60
C VAL A 275 2.77 -10.61 -5.68
N GLU A 276 3.72 -11.42 -6.13
CA GLU A 276 5.05 -10.93 -6.46
C GLU A 276 5.02 -10.20 -7.79
N ARG A 277 5.52 -8.96 -7.83
CA ARG A 277 5.68 -8.17 -9.05
C ARG A 277 6.67 -7.03 -8.83
N ARG A 278 7.21 -6.47 -9.91
CA ARG A 278 7.91 -5.18 -9.86
C ARG A 278 6.97 -4.05 -10.27
N ASP A 279 7.04 -2.94 -9.53
CA ASP A 279 6.35 -1.70 -9.84
C ASP A 279 7.38 -0.60 -10.16
N GLY A 280 7.23 -0.03 -11.35
CA GLY A 280 7.92 1.17 -11.83
C GLY A 280 6.95 2.15 -12.50
N GLY A 281 5.66 2.03 -12.19
CA GLY A 281 4.57 2.81 -12.79
C GLY A 281 4.27 4.10 -12.02
N ALA A 282 3.04 4.61 -12.16
CA ALA A 282 2.67 5.90 -11.54
C ALA A 282 2.67 5.83 -10.01
N LYS A 283 2.40 4.66 -9.42
CA LYS A 283 2.54 4.44 -7.97
C LYS A 283 3.98 4.65 -7.52
N ALA A 284 4.93 3.96 -8.16
CA ALA A 284 6.35 4.10 -7.87
C ALA A 284 6.81 5.56 -8.05
N MET A 285 6.40 6.20 -9.15
CA MET A 285 6.73 7.59 -9.46
C MET A 285 6.19 8.56 -8.41
N SER A 286 4.94 8.40 -7.99
CA SER A 286 4.33 9.24 -6.96
C SER A 286 5.04 9.12 -5.61
N ILE A 287 5.48 7.91 -5.25
CA ILE A 287 6.18 7.66 -3.99
C ILE A 287 7.55 8.34 -4.01
N ILE A 288 8.35 8.12 -5.06
CA ILE A 288 9.69 8.70 -5.13
C ILE A 288 9.66 10.23 -5.26
N ASP A 289 8.70 10.77 -6.03
CA ASP A 289 8.50 12.22 -6.13
C ASP A 289 8.24 12.85 -4.76
N ALA A 290 7.31 12.26 -3.98
CA ALA A 290 7.00 12.74 -2.64
C ALA A 290 8.20 12.66 -1.68
N ILE A 291 8.98 11.57 -1.72
CA ILE A 291 10.17 11.40 -0.88
C ILE A 291 11.25 12.41 -1.24
N VAL A 292 11.59 12.55 -2.52
CA VAL A 292 12.67 13.43 -2.98
C VAL A 292 12.29 14.90 -2.77
N LYS A 293 11.05 15.27 -3.11
CA LYS A 293 10.53 16.61 -2.85
C LYS A 293 10.57 16.94 -1.36
N GLY A 294 10.08 16.04 -0.51
CA GLY A 294 10.13 16.22 0.94
C GLY A 294 11.55 16.42 1.47
N ALA A 295 12.52 15.65 0.97
CA ALA A 295 13.92 15.80 1.35
C ALA A 295 14.54 17.14 0.92
N VAL A 296 14.24 17.60 -0.30
CA VAL A 296 14.71 18.90 -0.83
C VAL A 296 14.11 20.06 -0.04
N GLU A 297 12.79 20.04 0.19
CA GLU A 297 12.08 21.08 0.93
C GLU A 297 12.53 21.15 2.39
N PHE A 298 12.72 19.99 3.03
CA PHE A 298 13.19 19.90 4.41
C PHE A 298 14.59 20.52 4.55
N ALA A 299 15.55 20.12 3.70
CA ALA A 299 16.91 20.66 3.72
C ALA A 299 16.98 22.17 3.40
N ALA A 300 16.03 22.70 2.63
CA ALA A 300 15.91 24.14 2.39
C ALA A 300 15.44 24.89 3.64
N SER A 301 14.50 24.30 4.40
CA SER A 301 13.94 24.90 5.62
C SER A 301 14.93 24.99 6.78
N GLU A 302 15.93 24.10 6.86
CA GLU A 302 16.96 24.15 7.91
C GLU A 302 17.99 25.27 7.70
N LYS A 303 18.02 25.88 6.51
CA LYS A 303 18.97 26.96 6.16
C LYS A 303 18.38 28.36 6.29
N SER A 304 17.07 28.48 6.50
CA SER A 304 16.35 29.75 6.69
C SER A 304 16.26 30.13 8.16
#